data_AF-A0A1D8GLT0-F1
#
_entry.id   AF-A0A1D8GLT0-F1
#
_cell.length_a   1.000
_cell.length_b   1.000
_cell.length_c   1.000
_cell.angle_alpha   90.00
_cell.angle_beta   90.00
_cell.angle_gamma   90.00
#
_symmetry.space_group_name_H-M   'P 1'
#
loop_
_entity.id
_entity.type
_entity.pdbx_description
1 polymer ?
#
loop_
_entity_poly.entity_id
_entity_poly.type
_entity_poly.pdbx_seq_one_letter_code
_entity_poly.pdbx_strand_id
1 'polypeptide(L)'
;MKKLDIKSLIFGVIIGTLGVTTVFAAGGIKSATYSNSKVYFYGNEILLENPLVTIVKDGSSDGQLYMPMRELLEYMQFKVEWNSEDGSVNLTMNGGNNYKTIEVPSDISKNEADTKALDIMQKTGNWGYIEPYLQYMSTDGIEKVVQLYNSKHINPSEHKKASDYIKD
;
A
#
# COMPACT_ATOMS: atom_id res chain seq x y z
N MET A 1 -20.20 61.44 -21.48
CA MET A 1 -20.21 60.00 -21.14
C MET A 1 -21.13 59.27 -22.11
N LYS A 2 -20.61 58.32 -22.89
CA LYS A 2 -21.39 57.34 -23.67
C LYS A 2 -20.77 55.96 -23.42
N LYS A 3 -21.63 55.01 -23.04
CA LYS A 3 -21.31 53.64 -22.62
C LYS A 3 -20.80 52.82 -23.81
N LEU A 4 -19.74 52.04 -23.61
CA LEU A 4 -19.30 50.98 -24.51
C LEU A 4 -19.78 49.64 -23.93
N ASP A 5 -20.64 48.94 -24.67
CA ASP A 5 -21.07 47.59 -24.38
C ASP A 5 -19.96 46.59 -24.76
N ILE A 6 -19.40 45.92 -23.76
CA ILE A 6 -18.46 44.80 -23.94
C ILE A 6 -19.30 43.52 -24.01
N LYS A 7 -19.69 43.13 -25.22
CA LYS A 7 -20.10 41.76 -25.53
C LYS A 7 -19.18 41.24 -26.62
N SER A 8 -18.40 40.21 -26.25
CA SER A 8 -17.55 39.35 -27.09
C SER A 8 -16.04 39.54 -26.90
N LEU A 9 -15.51 38.78 -25.94
CA LEU A 9 -14.12 38.32 -25.87
C LEU A 9 -13.84 37.37 -27.06
N ILE A 10 -12.60 37.32 -27.58
CA ILE A 10 -11.78 36.09 -27.70
C ILE A 10 -10.48 36.36 -28.49
N PHE A 11 -9.39 36.06 -27.79
CA PHE A 11 -8.06 35.57 -28.20
C PHE A 11 -7.39 36.03 -29.51
N GLY A 12 -6.21 36.62 -29.33
CA GLY A 12 -5.19 36.72 -30.37
C GLY A 12 -3.94 37.43 -29.88
N VAL A 13 -3.19 36.85 -28.93
CA VAL A 13 -1.82 37.32 -28.67
C VAL A 13 -0.88 36.51 -29.54
N ILE A 14 -0.47 37.10 -30.66
CA ILE A 14 0.67 36.66 -31.46
C ILE A 14 1.92 37.24 -30.80
N ILE A 15 2.72 36.43 -30.11
CA ILE A 15 4.04 36.83 -29.61
C ILE A 15 5.08 36.50 -30.68
N GLY A 16 5.63 37.54 -31.30
CA GLY A 16 6.74 37.49 -32.24
C GLY A 16 8.08 37.23 -31.56
N THR A 17 8.97 36.60 -32.34
CA THR A 17 10.29 36.07 -32.00
C THR A 17 11.27 37.08 -31.38
N LEU A 18 12.00 36.67 -30.33
CA LEU A 18 13.44 36.87 -30.16
C LEU A 18 13.95 35.93 -29.05
N GLY A 19 15.02 35.21 -29.34
CA GLY A 19 15.44 34.01 -28.62
C GLY A 19 15.89 34.26 -27.18
N VAL A 20 15.22 33.59 -26.26
CA VAL A 20 15.88 32.97 -25.11
C VAL A 20 15.47 31.50 -25.15
N THR A 21 16.25 30.67 -25.83
CA THR A 21 16.11 29.22 -25.65
C THR A 21 16.71 28.88 -24.30
N THR A 22 15.96 29.12 -23.22
CA THR A 22 16.18 28.35 -22.01
C THR A 22 15.81 26.92 -22.38
N VAL A 23 16.81 26.15 -22.80
CA VAL A 23 16.70 24.69 -22.88
C VAL A 23 16.64 24.25 -21.42
N PHE A 24 15.45 24.34 -20.83
CA PHE A 24 15.21 23.66 -19.58
C PHE A 24 15.38 22.18 -19.91
N ALA A 25 16.48 21.58 -19.46
CA ALA A 25 16.53 20.15 -19.19
C ALA A 25 15.61 19.80 -18.00
N ALA A 26 14.42 20.41 -17.94
CA ALA A 26 13.35 20.06 -17.03
C ALA A 26 12.55 18.97 -17.75
N GLY A 27 13.00 17.71 -17.61
CA GLY A 27 12.15 16.59 -17.98
C GLY A 27 10.94 16.59 -17.04
N GLY A 28 9.86 17.23 -17.47
CA GLY A 28 8.62 17.33 -16.73
C GLY A 28 7.81 16.05 -16.81
N ILE A 29 6.63 16.07 -16.19
CA ILE A 29 5.62 15.03 -16.37
C ILE A 29 4.81 15.41 -17.61
N LYS A 30 4.89 14.57 -18.65
CA LYS A 30 4.08 14.68 -19.86
C LYS A 30 2.62 14.35 -19.58
N SER A 31 2.39 13.29 -18.81
CA SER A 31 1.04 12.88 -18.41
C SER A 31 1.09 12.04 -17.13
N ALA A 32 0.03 12.16 -16.33
CA ALA A 32 -0.28 11.28 -15.22
C ALA A 32 -1.71 10.75 -15.38
N THR A 33 -1.88 9.43 -15.42
CA THR A 33 -3.18 8.80 -15.64
C THR A 33 -3.43 7.74 -14.58
N TYR A 34 -4.65 7.67 -14.06
CA TYR A 34 -5.05 6.58 -13.19
C TYR A 34 -4.96 5.23 -13.91
N SER A 35 -4.52 4.22 -13.18
CA SER A 35 -4.39 2.85 -13.65
C SER A 35 -5.27 1.93 -12.81
N ASN A 36 -5.96 1.00 -13.47
CA ASN A 36 -6.74 -0.07 -12.83
C ASN A 36 -5.89 -1.31 -12.55
N SER A 37 -4.56 -1.17 -12.54
CA SER A 37 -3.64 -2.23 -12.13
C SER A 37 -3.90 -2.66 -10.69
N LYS A 38 -3.77 -3.96 -10.44
CA LYS A 38 -3.97 -4.57 -9.14
C LYS A 38 -2.65 -4.80 -8.42
N VAL A 39 -2.69 -4.78 -7.10
CA VAL A 39 -1.53 -5.05 -6.24
C VAL A 39 -1.77 -6.36 -5.51
N TYR A 40 -0.79 -7.26 -5.56
CA TYR A 40 -0.81 -8.52 -4.83
C TYR A 40 0.34 -8.57 -3.85
N PHE A 41 0.07 -9.01 -2.63
CA PHE A 41 1.07 -9.26 -1.61
C PHE A 41 0.91 -10.68 -1.10
N TYR A 42 1.96 -11.49 -1.24
CA TYR A 42 1.91 -12.94 -0.96
C TYR A 42 0.75 -13.66 -1.68
N GLY A 43 0.42 -13.24 -2.90
CA GLY A 43 -0.65 -13.84 -3.71
C GLY A 43 -2.06 -13.31 -3.40
N ASN A 44 -2.24 -12.51 -2.36
CA ASN A 44 -3.52 -11.91 -2.00
C ASN A 44 -3.62 -10.48 -2.53
N GLU A 45 -4.75 -10.13 -3.15
CA GLU A 45 -5.01 -8.78 -3.66
C GLU A 45 -5.13 -7.79 -2.48
N ILE A 46 -4.39 -6.68 -2.53
CA ILE A 46 -4.56 -5.56 -1.62
C ILE A 46 -5.53 -4.58 -2.26
N LEU A 47 -6.65 -4.33 -1.60
CA LEU A 47 -7.59 -3.29 -2.00
C LEU A 47 -7.04 -1.95 -1.52
N LEU A 48 -6.64 -1.12 -2.48
CA LEU A 48 -6.21 0.26 -2.25
C LEU A 48 -7.40 1.19 -2.53
N GLU A 49 -7.59 2.17 -1.67
CA GLU A 49 -8.59 3.23 -1.83
C GLU A 49 -8.20 4.17 -2.97
N ASN A 50 -6.92 4.53 -3.10
CA ASN A 50 -6.44 5.32 -4.22
C ASN A 50 -5.92 4.43 -5.36
N PRO A 51 -6.24 4.75 -6.63
CA PRO A 51 -5.73 4.01 -7.77
C PRO A 51 -4.22 4.24 -7.94
N LEU A 52 -3.58 3.30 -8.63
CA LEU A 52 -2.19 3.49 -9.08
C LEU A 52 -2.15 4.57 -10.16
N VAL A 53 -0.99 5.20 -10.33
CA VAL A 53 -0.80 6.28 -11.31
C VAL A 53 0.32 5.90 -12.27
N THR A 54 0.02 5.92 -13.57
CA THR A 54 1.05 5.82 -14.60
C THR A 54 1.55 7.22 -14.94
N ILE A 55 2.85 7.45 -14.79
CA ILE A 55 3.52 8.71 -15.12
C ILE A 55 4.37 8.50 -16.38
N VAL A 56 4.15 9.34 -17.39
CA VAL A 56 5.02 9.44 -18.57
C VAL A 56 5.81 10.74 -18.45
N LYS A 57 7.13 10.67 -18.59
CA LYS A 57 8.02 11.83 -18.54
C LYS A 57 8.17 12.46 -19.92
N ASP A 58 8.49 13.76 -19.96
CA ASP A 58 8.81 14.43 -21.20
C ASP A 58 10.01 13.78 -21.90
N GLY A 59 9.92 13.64 -23.23
CA GLY A 59 10.92 12.94 -24.04
C GLY A 59 10.91 11.42 -23.92
N SER A 60 10.00 10.84 -23.14
CA SER A 60 9.80 9.39 -23.03
C SER A 60 8.42 8.97 -23.57
N SER A 61 8.37 7.77 -24.14
CA SER A 61 7.13 7.04 -24.45
C SER A 61 6.70 6.10 -23.32
N ASP A 62 7.57 5.86 -22.35
CA ASP A 62 7.42 4.73 -21.43
C ASP A 62 6.77 5.20 -20.14
N GLY A 63 5.62 4.61 -19.84
CA GLY A 63 4.89 4.86 -18.60
C GLY A 63 5.50 4.10 -17.43
N GLN A 64 5.74 4.79 -16.32
CA GLN A 64 6.15 4.20 -15.05
C GLN A 64 4.95 4.15 -14.11
N LEU A 65 4.70 2.99 -13.50
CA LEU A 65 3.58 2.79 -12.59
C LEU A 65 4.00 3.13 -11.15
N TYR A 66 3.26 4.02 -10.51
CA TYR A 66 3.44 4.45 -9.12
C TYR A 66 2.26 3.97 -8.27
N MET A 67 2.54 3.61 -7.03
CA MET A 67 1.57 3.08 -6.07
C MET A 67 1.39 4.05 -4.90
N PRO A 68 0.17 4.17 -4.32
CA PRO A 68 -0.03 4.90 -3.08
C PRO A 68 0.69 4.21 -1.91
N MET A 69 1.94 4.59 -1.68
CA MET A 69 2.83 3.96 -0.70
C MET A 69 2.30 4.09 0.74
N ARG A 70 1.62 5.19 1.06
CA ARG A 70 0.98 5.40 2.37
C ARG A 70 0.02 4.27 2.70
N GLU A 71 -0.90 3.96 1.79
CA GLU A 71 -1.90 2.90 2.00
C GLU A 71 -1.27 1.53 2.10
N LEU A 72 -0.26 1.23 1.28
CA LEU A 72 0.47 -0.03 1.38
C LEU A 72 1.13 -0.19 2.76
N LEU A 73 1.77 0.87 3.26
CA LEU A 73 2.41 0.88 4.57
C LEU A 73 1.39 0.78 5.71
N GLU A 74 0.28 1.51 5.63
CA GLU A 74 -0.82 1.45 6.60
C GLU A 74 -1.50 0.06 6.61
N TYR A 75 -1.67 -0.57 5.44
CA TYR A 75 -2.09 -1.96 5.33
C TYR A 75 -1.14 -2.90 6.09
N MET A 76 0.17 -2.69 5.99
CA MET A 76 1.22 -3.40 6.73
C MET A 76 1.36 -2.95 8.20
N GLN A 77 0.36 -2.24 8.75
CA GLN A 77 0.33 -1.78 10.14
C GLN A 77 1.43 -0.78 10.49
N PHE A 78 1.89 0.03 9.53
CA PHE A 78 2.67 1.23 9.83
C PHE A 78 1.75 2.42 10.02
N LYS A 79 2.09 3.29 10.97
CA LYS A 79 1.58 4.64 11.04
C LYS A 79 2.50 5.51 10.18
N VAL A 80 1.90 6.22 9.23
CA VAL A 80 2.60 7.06 8.26
C VAL A 80 2.27 8.53 8.53
N GLU A 81 3.25 9.30 8.99
CA GLU A 81 3.09 10.73 9.28
C GLU A 81 3.91 11.56 8.32
N TRP A 82 3.25 12.43 7.57
CA TRP A 82 3.95 13.37 6.69
C TRP A 82 4.22 14.66 7.45
N ASN A 83 5.49 15.05 7.51
CA ASN A 83 5.89 16.37 7.95
C ASN A 83 6.01 17.30 6.73
N SER A 84 5.12 18.28 6.64
CA SER A 84 5.13 19.24 5.54
C SER A 84 6.22 20.31 5.66
N GLU A 85 6.80 20.51 6.86
CA GLU A 85 7.82 21.53 7.09
C GLU A 85 9.15 21.18 6.42
N ASP A 86 9.56 19.92 6.49
CA ASP A 86 10.81 19.41 5.91
C ASP A 86 10.59 18.39 4.78
N GLY A 87 9.34 18.07 4.46
CA GLY A 87 8.99 17.11 3.42
C GLY A 87 9.31 15.65 3.78
N SER A 88 9.56 15.35 5.05
CA SER A 88 9.86 13.99 5.52
C SER A 88 8.59 13.16 5.75
N VAL A 89 8.73 11.84 5.62
CA VAL A 89 7.69 10.87 5.99
C VAL A 89 8.22 10.02 7.14
N ASN A 90 7.60 10.16 8.30
CA ASN A 90 7.92 9.37 9.48
C ASN A 90 7.09 8.08 9.48
N LEU A 91 7.76 6.95 9.66
CA LEU A 91 7.17 5.63 9.70
C LEU A 91 7.37 5.02 11.08
N THR A 92 6.27 4.71 11.76
CA THR A 92 6.30 4.01 13.04
C THR A 92 5.41 2.78 12.95
N MET A 93 5.68 1.73 13.75
CA MET A 93 4.74 0.61 13.81
C MET A 93 3.46 1.06 14.51
N ASN A 94 2.32 0.88 13.84
CA ASN A 94 1.01 1.20 14.39
C ASN A 94 0.67 0.13 15.45
N GLY A 95 0.86 0.49 16.72
CA GLY A 95 0.46 -0.32 17.87
C GLY A 95 1.14 -1.68 17.97
N GLY A 96 2.30 -1.75 18.62
CA GLY A 96 2.94 -3.01 19.06
C GLY A 96 2.09 -3.89 20.01
N ASN A 97 0.84 -3.51 20.27
CA ASN A 97 0.01 -4.03 21.35
C ASN A 97 -1.39 -4.47 20.88
N ASN A 98 -1.89 -3.99 19.73
CA ASN A 98 -3.31 -4.10 19.38
C ASN A 98 -3.75 -5.56 19.13
N TYR A 99 -2.82 -6.40 18.68
CA TYR A 99 -3.09 -7.81 18.37
C TYR A 99 -2.87 -8.77 19.54
N LYS A 100 -2.01 -8.42 20.51
CA LYS A 100 -1.74 -9.28 21.69
C LYS A 100 -2.90 -9.36 22.65
N THR A 101 -3.77 -8.36 22.67
CA THR A 101 -4.92 -8.27 23.57
C THR A 101 -6.25 -8.56 22.87
N ILE A 102 -6.25 -9.12 21.66
CA ILE A 102 -7.49 -9.47 20.99
C ILE A 102 -8.10 -10.68 21.69
N GLU A 103 -9.26 -10.49 22.30
CA GLU A 103 -10.12 -11.58 22.73
C GLU A 103 -10.73 -12.24 21.50
N VAL A 104 -10.37 -13.50 21.26
CA VAL A 104 -10.96 -14.30 20.18
C VAL A 104 -12.29 -14.87 20.70
N PRO A 105 -13.43 -14.58 20.05
CA PRO A 105 -14.72 -15.15 20.46
C PRO A 105 -14.65 -16.68 20.49
N SER A 106 -15.17 -17.30 21.55
CA SER A 106 -15.12 -18.75 21.72
C SER A 106 -15.92 -19.52 20.67
N ASP A 107 -16.85 -18.85 19.99
CA ASP A 107 -17.73 -19.36 18.95
C ASP A 107 -17.24 -19.02 17.52
N ILE A 108 -16.02 -18.48 17.38
CA ILE A 108 -15.44 -18.20 16.07
C ILE A 108 -15.40 -19.47 15.20
N SER A 109 -15.83 -19.35 13.95
CA SER A 109 -15.72 -20.47 13.01
C SER A 109 -14.25 -20.70 12.63
N LYS A 110 -13.88 -21.95 12.32
CA LYS A 110 -12.52 -22.28 11.88
C LYS A 110 -12.08 -21.44 10.68
N ASN A 111 -12.96 -21.27 9.69
CA ASN A 111 -12.68 -20.48 8.49
C ASN A 111 -12.43 -18.99 8.81
N GLU A 112 -13.17 -18.43 9.77
CA GLU A 112 -12.95 -17.05 10.22
C GLU A 112 -11.63 -16.93 10.99
N ALA A 113 -11.31 -17.89 11.86
CA ALA A 113 -10.03 -17.92 12.57
C ALA A 113 -8.84 -18.02 11.59
N ASP A 114 -8.94 -18.92 10.60
CA ASP A 114 -7.94 -19.08 9.53
C ASP A 114 -7.73 -17.78 8.76
N THR A 115 -8.83 -17.13 8.33
CA THR A 115 -8.79 -15.87 7.58
C THR A 115 -8.13 -14.76 8.38
N LYS A 116 -8.50 -14.60 9.66
CA LYS A 116 -7.93 -13.56 10.53
C LYS A 116 -6.46 -13.81 10.82
N ALA A 117 -6.07 -15.05 11.12
CA ALA A 117 -4.67 -15.40 11.38
C ALA A 117 -3.80 -15.18 10.13
N LEU A 118 -4.28 -15.57 8.95
CA LEU A 118 -3.57 -15.33 7.69
C LEU A 118 -3.40 -13.84 7.38
N ASP A 119 -4.45 -13.04 7.57
CA ASP A 119 -4.40 -11.59 7.38
C ASP A 119 -3.41 -10.92 8.33
N ILE A 120 -3.44 -11.26 9.62
CA ILE A 120 -2.50 -10.74 10.63
C ILE A 120 -1.07 -11.15 10.29
N MET A 121 -0.84 -12.43 9.94
CA MET A 121 0.48 -12.92 9.57
C MET A 121 1.01 -12.25 8.30
N GLN A 122 0.15 -12.05 7.30
CA GLN A 122 0.49 -11.35 6.08
C GLN A 122 0.93 -9.91 6.36
N LYS A 123 0.16 -9.18 7.16
CA LYS A 123 0.40 -7.76 7.47
C LYS A 123 1.60 -7.55 8.37
N THR A 124 1.80 -8.40 9.37
CA THR A 124 2.75 -8.13 10.47
C THR A 124 3.96 -9.05 10.49
N GLY A 125 3.82 -10.28 9.98
CA GLY A 125 4.81 -11.34 10.15
C GLY A 125 5.00 -11.81 11.60
N ASN A 126 4.23 -11.33 12.58
CA ASN A 126 4.49 -11.61 13.99
C ASN A 126 3.68 -12.83 14.47
N TRP A 127 4.37 -13.91 14.82
CA TRP A 127 3.74 -15.13 15.34
C TRP A 127 2.92 -14.90 16.61
N GLY A 128 3.42 -14.08 17.53
CA GLY A 128 2.74 -13.82 18.81
C GLY A 128 1.37 -13.14 18.65
N TYR A 129 1.08 -12.56 17.49
CA TYR A 129 -0.22 -11.96 17.19
C TYR A 129 -1.26 -12.97 16.69
N ILE A 130 -0.83 -14.14 16.22
CA ILE A 130 -1.73 -15.20 15.75
C ILE A 130 -1.89 -16.33 16.77
N GLU A 131 -1.04 -16.39 17.80
CA GLU A 131 -1.12 -17.40 18.87
C GLU A 131 -2.53 -17.58 19.48
N PRO A 132 -3.31 -16.52 19.76
CA PRO A 132 -4.67 -16.67 20.29
C PRO A 132 -5.65 -17.41 19.36
N TYR A 133 -5.41 -17.37 18.05
CA TYR A 133 -6.27 -17.98 17.03
C TYR A 133 -5.98 -19.47 16.83
N LEU A 134 -4.77 -19.94 17.13
CA LEU A 134 -4.28 -21.28 16.78
C LEU A 134 -5.22 -22.42 17.24
N GLN A 135 -5.82 -22.30 18.42
CA GLN A 135 -6.71 -23.32 18.95
C GLN A 135 -8.05 -23.45 18.20
N TYR A 136 -8.44 -22.41 17.45
CA TYR A 136 -9.69 -22.35 16.69
C TYR A 136 -9.49 -22.61 15.20
N MET A 137 -8.24 -22.64 14.73
CA MET A 137 -7.91 -22.79 13.32
C MET A 137 -8.11 -24.22 12.81
N SER A 138 -8.23 -24.36 11.49
CA SER A 138 -8.12 -25.64 10.82
C SER A 138 -6.65 -26.05 10.64
N THR A 139 -6.41 -27.34 10.42
CA THR A 139 -5.08 -27.88 10.09
C THR A 139 -4.48 -27.16 8.88
N ASP A 140 -5.26 -27.00 7.80
CA ASP A 140 -4.84 -26.29 6.59
C ASP A 140 -4.53 -24.81 6.86
N GLY A 141 -5.33 -24.15 7.71
CA GLY A 141 -5.06 -22.79 8.15
C GLY A 141 -3.72 -22.65 8.87
N ILE A 142 -3.44 -23.56 9.82
CA ILE A 142 -2.17 -23.57 10.57
C ILE A 142 -0.99 -23.78 9.62
N GLU A 143 -1.08 -24.73 8.69
CA GLU A 143 -0.03 -25.01 7.70
C GLU A 143 0.28 -23.77 6.85
N LYS A 144 -0.76 -23.09 6.35
CA LYS A 144 -0.60 -21.87 5.54
C LYS A 144 0.02 -20.73 6.33
N VAL A 145 -0.37 -20.52 7.58
CA VAL A 145 0.21 -19.48 8.44
C VAL A 145 1.68 -19.77 8.75
N VAL A 146 2.04 -21.02 9.02
CA VAL A 146 3.44 -21.43 9.23
C VAL A 146 4.27 -21.21 7.97
N GLN A 147 3.78 -21.61 6.80
CA GLN A 147 4.47 -21.39 5.53
C GLN A 147 4.71 -19.89 5.29
N LEU A 148 3.68 -19.06 5.50
CA LEU A 148 3.78 -17.62 5.35
C LEU A 148 4.78 -17.01 6.34
N TYR A 149 4.74 -17.40 7.61
CA TYR A 149 5.69 -16.97 8.63
C TYR A 149 7.13 -17.33 8.25
N ASN A 150 7.40 -18.59 7.87
CA ASN A 150 8.74 -19.04 7.50
C ASN A 150 9.24 -18.32 6.23
N SER A 151 8.35 -17.97 5.30
CA SER A 151 8.71 -17.19 4.10
C SER A 151 9.15 -15.74 4.41
N LYS A 152 8.76 -15.21 5.59
CA LYS A 152 9.11 -13.86 6.06
C LYS A 152 10.37 -13.85 6.94
N HIS A 153 10.80 -14.99 7.45
CA HIS A 153 11.96 -15.10 8.35
C HIS A 153 13.08 -15.88 7.67
N ILE A 154 14.15 -15.18 7.30
CA ILE A 154 15.29 -15.78 6.56
C ILE A 154 16.03 -16.80 7.43
N ASN A 155 16.06 -16.59 8.74
CA ASN A 155 16.78 -17.42 9.69
C ASN A 155 16.01 -18.73 9.99
N PRO A 156 16.54 -19.91 9.62
CA PRO A 156 15.85 -21.18 9.85
C PRO A 156 15.62 -21.52 11.32
N SER A 157 16.39 -20.95 12.24
CA SER A 157 16.19 -21.17 13.69
C SER A 157 14.92 -20.52 14.23
N GLU A 158 14.36 -19.55 13.51
CA GLU A 158 13.10 -18.89 13.87
C GLU A 158 11.89 -19.64 13.28
N HIS A 159 12.11 -20.55 12.33
CA HIS A 159 11.05 -21.26 11.62
C HIS A 159 10.18 -22.07 12.55
N LYS A 160 8.88 -22.06 12.26
CA LYS A 160 7.86 -22.83 12.96
C LYS A 160 7.54 -24.11 12.20
N LYS A 161 7.01 -25.12 12.90
CA LYS A 161 6.44 -26.34 12.32
C LYS A 161 4.96 -26.42 12.63
N ALA A 162 4.14 -26.72 11.62
CA ALA A 162 2.68 -26.81 11.79
C ALA A 162 2.28 -27.90 12.79
N SER A 163 3.03 -29.02 12.82
CA SER A 163 2.83 -30.12 13.76
C SER A 163 2.87 -29.71 15.23
N ASP A 164 3.55 -28.62 15.56
CA ASP A 164 3.67 -28.16 16.95
C ASP A 164 2.36 -27.52 17.47
N TYR A 165 1.40 -27.26 16.56
CA TYR A 165 0.17 -26.52 16.84
C TYR A 165 -1.11 -27.29 16.46
N ILE A 166 -0.99 -28.37 15.70
CA ILE A 166 -2.11 -29.25 15.35
C ILE A 166 -2.30 -30.22 16.51
N LYS A 167 -3.48 -30.22 17.12
CA LYS A 167 -3.84 -31.21 18.14
C LYS A 167 -4.34 -32.48 17.46
N ASP A 168 -3.82 -33.63 17.89
CA ASP A 168 -4.28 -34.97 17.50
C ASP A 168 -5.75 -35.24 17.91
#